data_AF-D2QZR3-F1
#
_entry.id   AF-D2QZR3-F1
#
_cell.length_a   1.000
_cell.length_b   1.000
_cell.length_c   1.000
_cell.angle_alpha   90.00
_cell.angle_beta   90.00
_cell.angle_gamma   90.00
#
_symmetry.space_group_name_H-M   'P 1'
#
loop_
_entity.id
_entity.type
_entity.pdbx_description
1 polymer ?
#
loop_
_entity_poly.entity_id
_entity_poly.type
_entity_poly.pdbx_seq_one_letter_code
_entity_poly.pdbx_strand_id
1 'polypeptide(L)' 'MKAIEIWRNGEKLAAAGLVDGMVTVTLTIRNPSDPIWLDARGRDASTGGHAEWLHESAQIGDEFVLRLVEVEP' A
#
# COMPACT_ATOMS: atom_id res chain seq x y z
N MET A 1 15.93 8.46 -2.97
CA MET A 1 15.26 7.56 -2.00
C MET A 1 14.40 6.57 -2.78
N LYS A 2 14.24 5.30 -2.36
CA LYS A 2 13.28 4.39 -3.03
C LYS A 2 11.94 4.42 -2.32
N ALA A 3 10.85 4.22 -3.05
CA ALA A 3 9.50 4.16 -2.49
C ALA A 3 8.65 3.12 -3.22
N ILE A 4 7.54 2.71 -2.60
CA ILE A 4 6.45 2.01 -3.29
C ILE A 4 5.27 2.97 -3.43
N GLU A 5 4.78 3.11 -4.65
CA GLU A 5 3.50 3.74 -4.94
C GLU A 5 2.41 2.69 -5.09
N ILE A 6 1.22 3.01 -4.60
CA ILE A 6 0.03 2.16 -4.70
C ILE A 6 -0.98 2.90 -5.56
N TRP A 7 -1.40 2.25 -6.63
CA TRP A 7 -2.34 2.79 -7.61
C TRP A 7 -3.60 1.93 -7.66
N ARG A 8 -4.76 2.55 -7.88
CA ARG A 8 -6.06 1.89 -8.13
C ARG A 8 -6.67 2.44 -9.41
N ASN A 9 -6.98 1.58 -10.37
CA ASN A 9 -7.64 1.97 -11.63
C ASN A 9 -6.97 3.18 -12.33
N GLY A 10 -5.63 3.30 -12.23
CA GLY A 10 -4.86 4.40 -12.79
C GLY A 10 -4.71 5.65 -11.91
N GLU A 11 -5.34 5.70 -10.73
CA GLU A 11 -5.20 6.77 -9.74
C GLU A 11 -4.21 6.40 -8.62
N LYS A 12 -3.35 7.34 -8.22
CA LYS A 12 -2.38 7.12 -7.14
C LYS A 12 -3.05 7.30 -5.78
N LEU A 13 -3.07 6.26 -4.96
CA LEU A 13 -3.67 6.27 -3.62
C LEU A 13 -2.66 6.65 -2.54
N ALA A 14 -1.47 6.08 -2.59
CA ALA A 14 -0.43 6.27 -1.58
C ALA A 14 0.97 6.14 -2.18
N ALA A 15 1.96 6.72 -1.49
CA ALA A 15 3.37 6.49 -1.74
C ALA A 15 4.11 6.40 -0.41
N ALA A 16 5.07 5.50 -0.34
CA ALA A 16 5.77 5.25 0.90
C ALA A 16 7.24 4.91 0.70
N GLY A 17 8.10 5.60 1.46
CA GLY A 17 9.54 5.37 1.45
C GLY A 17 9.88 3.93 1.87
N LEU A 18 10.78 3.29 1.12
CA LEU A 18 11.34 2.00 1.49
C LEU A 18 12.43 2.17 2.51
N VAL A 19 12.31 1.47 3.64
CA VAL A 19 13.37 1.42 4.63
C VAL A 19 13.50 0.02 5.17
N ASP A 20 14.74 -0.46 5.12
CA ASP A 20 15.12 -1.88 5.20
C ASP A 20 14.46 -2.73 4.11
N GLY A 21 13.87 -2.09 3.08
CA GLY A 21 13.42 -2.74 1.85
C GLY A 21 12.10 -3.51 1.94
N MET A 22 11.29 -3.36 3.01
CA MET A 22 10.08 -4.17 3.19
C MET A 22 8.78 -3.34 3.23
N VAL A 23 7.82 -3.76 2.41
CA VAL A 23 6.42 -3.30 2.40
C VAL A 23 5.54 -4.53 2.41
N THR A 24 4.49 -4.52 3.24
CA THR A 24 3.49 -5.56 3.29
C THR A 24 2.16 -5.00 2.79
N VAL A 25 1.63 -5.60 1.73
CA VAL A 25 0.27 -5.32 1.27
C VAL A 25 -0.58 -6.55 1.50
N THR A 26 -1.69 -6.38 2.20
CA THR A 26 -2.61 -7.44 2.58
C THR A 26 -3.99 -7.13 2.05
N LEU A 27 -4.54 -8.07 1.30
CA LEU A 27 -5.94 -8.05 0.91
C LEU A 27 -6.71 -8.90 1.92
N THR A 28 -7.67 -8.29 2.61
CA THR A 28 -8.51 -8.97 3.60
C THR A 28 -9.93 -9.07 3.07
N ILE A 29 -10.44 -10.29 2.94
CA ILE A 29 -11.86 -10.57 2.64
C ILE A 29 -12.49 -11.06 3.95
N ARG A 30 -13.27 -10.19 4.61
CA ARG A 30 -14.00 -10.58 5.83
C ARG A 30 -15.41 -10.97 5.40
N ASN A 31 -15.71 -12.26 5.25
CA ASN A 31 -17.04 -12.79 4.86
C ASN A 31 -17.51 -12.34 3.44
N PRO A 32 -18.08 -13.22 2.59
CA PRO A 32 -18.59 -12.84 1.27
C PRO A 32 -19.66 -11.73 1.24
N SER A 33 -20.27 -11.38 2.39
CA SER A 33 -21.24 -10.28 2.51
C SER A 33 -20.60 -8.91 2.79
N ASP A 34 -19.35 -8.86 3.25
CA ASP A 34 -18.74 -7.59 3.68
C ASP A 34 -17.77 -7.10 2.60
N PRO A 35 -17.50 -5.78 2.53
CA PRO A 35 -16.56 -5.22 1.57
C PRO A 35 -15.16 -5.84 1.72
N ILE A 36 -14.48 -6.04 0.58
CA ILE A 36 -13.07 -6.43 0.55
C ILE A 36 -12.26 -5.23 1.00
N TRP A 37 -11.23 -5.45 1.82
CA TRP A 37 -10.34 -4.37 2.27
C TRP A 37 -8.93 -4.59 1.75
N LEU A 38 -8.30 -3.51 1.27
CA LEU A 38 -6.89 -3.45 0.97
C LEU A 38 -6.19 -2.65 2.06
N ASP A 39 -5.29 -3.31 2.78
CA ASP A 39 -4.40 -2.72 3.76
C ASP A 39 -2.99 -2.66 3.19
N ALA A 40 -2.36 -1.48 3.23
CA ALA A 40 -0.94 -1.34 2.92
C ALA A 40 -0.19 -0.75 4.10
N ARG A 41 0.84 -1.48 4.54
CA ARG A 41 1.63 -1.17 5.72
C ARG A 41 3.10 -1.40 5.44
N GLY A 42 3.96 -0.64 6.11
CA GLY A 42 5.40 -0.80 6.00
C GLY A 42 6.10 -0.43 7.29
N ARG A 43 7.42 -0.28 7.19
CA ARG A 43 8.27 0.17 8.28
C ARG A 43 8.83 1.54 7.93
N ASP A 44 8.70 2.49 8.85
CA ASP A 44 9.34 3.80 8.72
C ASP A 44 10.82 3.69 9.11
N ALA A 45 11.72 4.19 8.25
CA ALA A 45 13.18 4.26 8.47
C ALA A 45 13.52 4.92 9.78
N SER A 46 12.90 6.08 9.93
CA SER A 46 13.42 7.14 10.76
C SER A 46 13.08 6.86 12.21
N THR A 47 12.01 6.09 12.39
CA THR A 47 11.46 5.71 13.69
C THR A 47 11.59 4.21 13.96
N GLY A 48 11.89 3.38 12.94
CA GLY A 48 11.90 1.92 13.02
C GLY A 48 10.52 1.30 13.31
N GLY A 49 9.47 2.13 13.35
CA GLY A 49 8.11 1.77 13.72
C GLY A 49 7.29 1.24 12.55
N HIS A 50 6.22 0.51 12.87
CA HIS A 50 5.21 0.15 11.88
C HIS A 50 4.44 1.39 11.43
N ALA A 51 4.38 1.63 10.12
CA ALA A 51 3.62 2.70 9.52
C ALA A 51 2.48 2.09 8.68
N GLU A 52 1.25 2.55 8.91
CA GLU A 52 0.10 2.26 8.05
C GLU A 52 -0.03 3.38 7.03
N TRP A 53 -0.15 3.02 5.75
CA TRP A 53 -0.14 3.98 4.64
C TRP A 53 -1.47 4.05 3.90
N LEU A 54 -2.25 2.97 3.94
CA LEU A 54 -3.53 2.87 3.24
C LEU A 54 -4.44 1.83 3.90
N HIS A 55 -5.72 2.15 4.06
CA HIS A 55 -6.79 1.22 4.42
C HIS A 55 -8.03 1.57 3.59
N GLU A 56 -8.31 0.79 2.55
CA GLU A 56 -9.32 1.13 1.53
C GLU A 56 -10.27 -0.01 1.25
N SER A 57 -11.53 0.34 0.94
CA SER A 57 -12.50 -0.65 0.45
C SER A 57 -12.26 -0.94 -1.03
N ALA A 58 -12.12 -2.22 -1.35
CA ALA A 58 -12.00 -2.77 -2.68
C ALA A 58 -13.32 -3.41 -3.13
N GLN A 59 -13.62 -3.28 -4.41
CA GLN A 59 -14.78 -3.83 -5.08
C GLN A 59 -14.34 -4.81 -6.17
N ILE A 60 -15.26 -5.70 -6.56
CA ILE A 60 -15.01 -6.61 -7.69
C ILE A 60 -14.75 -5.76 -8.95
N GLY A 61 -13.62 -6.04 -9.60
CA GLY A 61 -13.20 -5.34 -10.81
C GLY A 61 -12.15 -4.24 -10.58
N ASP A 62 -11.82 -3.90 -9.33
CA ASP A 62 -10.68 -3.01 -9.06
C ASP A 62 -9.35 -3.65 -9.46
N GLU A 63 -8.48 -2.85 -10.07
CA GLU A 63 -7.09 -3.18 -10.31
C GLU A 63 -6.19 -2.37 -9.38
N PHE A 64 -5.33 -3.07 -8.64
CA PHE A 64 -4.30 -2.44 -7.81
C PHE A 64 -2.91 -2.73 -8.35
N VAL A 65 -2.09 -1.69 -8.48
CA VAL A 65 -0.71 -1.79 -8.98
C VAL A 65 0.24 -1.21 -7.94
N LEU A 66 1.22 -2.03 -7.53
CA LEU A 66 2.34 -1.58 -6.70
C LEU A 66 3.53 -1.28 -7.61
N ARG A 67 4.09 -0.07 -7.51
CA ARG A 67 5.25 0.36 -8.30
C ARG A 67 6.41 0.70 -7.39
N LEU A 68 7.55 0.04 -7.60
CA LEU A 68 8.81 0.48 -7.04
C LEU A 68 9.29 1.70 -7.82
N VAL A 69 9.49 2.82 -7.15
CA VAL A 69 9.94 4.08 -7.76
C VAL A 69 11.18 4.62 -7.07
N GLU A 70 11.93 5.43 -7.81
CA GLU A 70 12.95 6.31 -7.24
C GLU A 70 12.35 7.69 -7.02
N VAL A 71 12.58 8.25 -5.84
CA VAL A 71 12.16 9.59 -5.42
C VAL A 71 13.42 10.43 -5.29
N GLU A 72 13.50 11.52 -6.03
CA GLU A 72 14.57 12.50 -5.85
C GLU A 72 14.43 13.19 -4.47
N PRO A 73 15.54 13.63 -3.85
CA PRO A 73 15.52 14.31 -2.56
C PRO A 73 14.74 15.62 -2.58
#